data_AF-A0A2E0UM52-F1
#
_entry.id   AF-A0A2E0UM52-F1
#
_cell.length_a   1.000
_cell.length_b   1.000
_cell.length_c   1.000
_cell.angle_alpha   90.00
_cell.angle_beta   90.00
_cell.angle_gamma   90.00
#
_symmetry.space_group_name_H-M   'P 1'
#
loop_
_entity.id
_entity.type
_entity.pdbx_description
1 polymer ?
#
loop_
_entity_poly.entity_id
_entity_poly.type
_entity_poly.pdbx_seq_one_letter_code
_entity_poly.pdbx_strand_id
1 'polypeptide(L)' 'MKHVCKTKGVKRTRVAAIGDYHNDLEMLQYAGVPAAVSNAIVEVKSVAEIVTERSNDEGGVGEFLELLIDARNDAE' A
#
# COMPACT_ATOMS: atom_id res chain seq x y z
N MET A 1 2.16 0.00 12.91
CA MET A 1 1.18 -0.96 12.34
C MET A 1 0.81 -2.13 13.26
N LYS A 2 1.77 -2.99 13.66
CA LYS A 2 1.55 -4.24 14.42
C LYS A 2 0.60 -4.09 15.63
N HIS A 3 0.80 -3.06 16.45
CA HIS A 3 -0.04 -2.78 17.62
C HIS A 3 -1.51 -2.54 17.24
N VAL A 4 -1.78 -1.70 16.25
CA VAL A 4 -3.14 -1.37 15.79
C VAL A 4 -3.83 -2.60 15.20
N CYS A 5 -3.13 -3.39 14.38
CA CYS A 5 -3.67 -4.64 13.84
C CYS A 5 -4.06 -5.60 14.96
N LYS A 6 -3.20 -5.74 15.99
CA LYS A 6 -3.47 -6.58 17.16
C LYS A 6 -4.69 -6.09 17.95
N THR A 7 -4.80 -4.79 18.22
CA THR A 7 -5.92 -4.24 19.00
C THR A 7 -7.25 -4.28 18.24
N LYS A 8 -7.21 -4.25 16.91
CA LYS A 8 -8.40 -4.33 16.05
C LYS A 8 -8.73 -5.75 15.58
N GLY A 9 -7.92 -6.75 15.90
CA GLY A 9 -8.12 -8.13 15.43
C GLY A 9 -7.95 -8.29 13.91
N VAL A 10 -7.19 -7.41 13.26
CA VAL A 10 -6.98 -7.41 11.81
C VAL A 10 -5.71 -8.20 11.47
N LYS A 11 -5.82 -9.22 10.63
CA LYS A 11 -4.67 -9.96 10.11
C LYS A 11 -3.87 -9.09 9.14
N ARG A 12 -2.54 -9.23 9.12
CA ARG A 12 -1.67 -8.48 8.20
C ARG A 12 -2.09 -8.63 6.73
N THR A 13 -2.60 -9.80 6.34
CA THR A 13 -3.09 -10.10 4.98
C THR A 13 -4.32 -9.28 4.58
N ARG A 14 -4.96 -8.59 5.52
CA ARG A 14 -6.07 -7.66 5.28
C ARG A 14 -5.67 -6.20 5.46
N VAL A 15 -4.37 -5.91 5.35
CA VAL A 15 -3.82 -4.55 5.47
C VAL A 15 -3.20 -4.17 4.14
N ALA A 16 -3.70 -3.08 3.56
CA ALA A 16 -3.06 -2.36 2.49
C ALA A 16 -2.25 -1.20 3.07
N ALA A 17 -1.08 -0.92 2.51
CA ALA A 17 -0.26 0.22 2.88
C ALA A 17 0.42 0.79 1.64
N ILE A 18 0.51 2.11 1.53
CA ILE A 18 1.18 2.83 0.45
C ILE A 18 2.21 3.79 1.05
N GLY A 19 3.38 3.92 0.41
CA GLY A 19 4.46 4.80 0.87
C GLY A 19 5.39 5.23 -0.26
N ASP A 20 6.38 6.07 0.07
CA ASP A 20 7.26 6.67 -0.91
C ASP A 20 8.73 6.77 -0.47
N TYR A 21 9.01 6.65 0.83
CA TYR A 21 10.34 6.88 1.38
C TYR A 21 10.81 5.84 2.40
N HIS A 22 12.05 5.97 2.89
CA HIS A 22 12.70 4.98 3.74
C HIS A 22 11.93 4.64 5.02
N ASN A 23 11.23 5.60 5.62
CA ASN A 23 10.43 5.40 6.83
C ASN A 23 9.21 4.48 6.59
N ASP A 24 8.85 4.20 5.34
CA ASP A 24 7.71 3.36 5.01
C ASP A 24 8.09 1.88 4.85
N LEU A 25 9.38 1.56 4.70
CA LEU A 25 9.84 0.20 4.38
C LEU A 25 9.34 -0.85 5.38
N GLU A 26 9.44 -0.61 6.69
CA GLU A 26 8.96 -1.59 7.69
C GLU A 26 7.42 -1.75 7.62
N MET A 27 6.70 -0.67 7.30
CA MET A 27 5.25 -0.69 7.17
C MET A 27 4.83 -1.51 5.94
N LEU A 28 5.47 -1.27 4.79
CA LEU A 28 5.20 -1.96 3.53
C LEU A 28 5.53 -3.46 3.63
N GLN A 29 6.71 -3.81 4.15
CA GLN A 29 7.08 -5.22 4.34
C GLN A 29 6.14 -5.99 5.27
N TYR A 30 5.46 -5.31 6.19
CA TYR A 30 4.47 -5.92 7.07
C TYR A 30 3.11 -6.12 6.39
N ALA A 31 2.69 -5.18 5.52
CA ALA A 31 1.37 -5.17 4.89
C ALA A 31 1.12 -6.43 4.05
N GLY A 32 -0.16 -6.76 3.89
CA GLY A 32 -0.60 -7.82 2.98
C GLY A 32 -0.62 -7.37 1.54
N VAL A 33 -0.87 -6.08 1.30
CA VAL A 33 -0.87 -5.43 -0.02
C VAL A 33 -0.01 -4.17 0.08
N PRO A 34 1.32 -4.29 -0.08
CA PRO A 34 2.22 -3.14 -0.10
C PRO A 34 2.19 -2.42 -1.45
N ALA A 35 2.09 -1.10 -1.43
CA ALA A 35 2.08 -0.26 -2.61
C ALA A 35 3.06 0.92 -2.50
N ALA A 36 3.45 1.47 -3.64
CA ALA A 36 4.26 2.68 -3.74
C ALA A 36 3.68 3.64 -4.76
N VAL A 37 3.82 4.95 -4.51
CA VAL A 37 3.49 5.96 -5.55
C VAL A 37 4.58 6.03 -6.63
N SER A 38 4.23 6.55 -7.81
CA SER A 38 5.15 6.54 -8.96
C SER A 38 6.44 7.33 -8.74
N ASN A 39 6.45 8.32 -7.85
CA ASN A 39 7.63 9.10 -7.48
C ASN A 39 8.37 8.57 -6.25
N ALA A 40 7.98 7.42 -5.71
CA ALA A 40 8.69 6.76 -4.63
C ALA A 40 10.14 6.40 -5.00
N ILE A 41 11.01 6.31 -3.99
CA ILE A 41 12.39 5.86 -4.16
C ILE A 41 12.45 4.40 -4.61
N VAL A 42 13.56 4.01 -5.25
CA VAL A 42 13.72 2.67 -5.85
C VAL A 42 13.58 1.57 -4.81
N GLU A 43 14.10 1.78 -3.61
CA GLU A 43 14.04 0.84 -2.49
C GLU A 43 12.59 0.56 -2.08
N VAL A 44 11.73 1.59 -2.06
CA VAL A 44 10.32 1.47 -1.72
C VAL A 44 9.55 0.74 -2.81
N LYS A 45 9.79 1.10 -4.08
CA LYS A 45 9.20 0.39 -5.23
C LYS A 45 9.60 -1.08 -5.27
N SER A 46 10.82 -1.42 -4.83
CA SER A 46 11.33 -2.80 -4.83
C SER A 46 10.63 -3.72 -3.83
N VAL A 47 10.01 -3.18 -2.78
CA VAL A 47 9.25 -3.94 -1.78
C VAL A 47 7.73 -3.84 -1.97
N ALA A 48 7.29 -3.02 -2.93
CA ALA A 48 5.89 -2.86 -3.27
C ALA A 48 5.44 -3.95 -4.25
N GLU A 49 4.23 -4.46 -4.05
CA GLU A 49 3.55 -5.34 -5.00
C GLU A 49 2.87 -4.52 -6.10
N ILE A 50 2.41 -3.32 -5.75
CA ILE A 50 1.75 -2.37 -6.66
C ILE A 50 2.55 -1.08 -6.68
N VAL A 51 2.89 -0.59 -7.86
CA VAL A 51 3.40 0.78 -8.04
C VAL A 51 2.37 1.53 -8.88
N THR A 52 1.86 2.64 -8.36
CA THR A 52 0.86 3.44 -9.06
C THR A 52 1.50 4.14 -10.26
N GLU A 53 0.71 4.46 -11.28
CA GLU A 53 1.15 5.26 -12.42
C GLU A 53 1.36 6.72 -12.01
N ARG A 54 0.50 7.23 -11.13
CA ARG A 54 0.52 8.63 -10.67
C ARG A 54 1.42 8.84 -9.46
N SER A 55 2.05 10.01 -9.39
CA SER A 55 2.79 10.47 -8.21
C SER A 55 1.84 10.90 -7.09
N ASN A 56 2.39 11.26 -5.93
CA ASN A 56 1.60 11.88 -4.86
C ASN A 56 0.88 13.17 -5.32
N ASP A 57 1.50 13.96 -6.21
CA ASP A 57 0.95 15.22 -6.72
C ASP A 57 -0.13 15.02 -7.80
N GLU A 58 -0.17 13.82 -8.39
CA GLU A 58 -1.13 13.43 -9.42
C GLU A 58 -2.26 12.54 -8.87
N GLY A 59 -2.28 12.30 -7.55
CA GLY A 59 -3.33 11.51 -6.91
C GLY A 59 -3.08 10.00 -6.90
N GLY A 60 -1.83 9.56 -6.84
CA GLY A 60 -1.46 8.14 -6.77
C GLY A 60 -2.10 7.38 -5.61
N VAL A 61 -2.33 8.02 -4.46
CA VAL A 61 -3.09 7.38 -3.36
C VAL A 61 -4.53 7.10 -3.76
N GLY A 62 -5.16 7.99 -4.53
CA GLY A 62 -6.51 7.81 -5.03
C GLY A 62 -6.59 6.66 -6.02
N GLU A 63 -5.65 6.60 -6.98
CA GLU A 63 -5.50 5.49 -7.92
C GLU A 63 -5.38 4.14 -7.19
N PHE A 64 -4.55 4.08 -6.15
CA PHE A 64 -4.42 2.86 -5.34
C PHE A 64 -5.72 2.45 -4.65
N LEU A 65 -6.49 3.40 -4.12
CA LEU A 65 -7.78 3.11 -3.50
C LEU A 65 -8.83 2.63 -4.51
N GLU A 66 -8.85 3.21 -5.72
CA GLU A 66 -9.70 2.76 -6.82
C GLU A 66 -9.40 1.31 -7.18
N LEU A 67 -8.12 0.95 -7.35
CA LEU A 67 -7.69 -0.43 -7.61
C LEU A 67 -8.20 -1.42 -6.54
N LEU A 68 -8.15 -1.03 -5.26
CA LEU A 68 -8.65 -1.88 -4.17
C LEU A 68 -10.17 -2.03 -4.18
N ILE A 69 -10.91 -1.00 -4.57
CA ILE A 69 -12.38 -1.04 -4.68
C ILE A 69 -12.79 -1.93 -5.84
N ASP A 70 -12.14 -1.77 -6.99
CA ASP A 70 -12.43 -2.55 -8.19
C ASP A 70 -12.13 -4.03 -7.95
N ALA A 71 -10.95 -4.35 -7.40
CA ALA A 71 -10.59 -5.74 -7.05
C ALA A 71 -11.55 -6.38 -6.03
N ARG A 72 -12.18 -5.59 -5.16
CA ARG A 72 -13.21 -6.09 -4.24
C ARG A 72 -14.50 -6.41 -4.99
N ASN A 73 -14.92 -5.53 -5.90
CA ASN A 73 -16.16 -5.71 -6.66
C ASN A 73 -16.06 -6.92 -7.60
N ASP A 74 -14.87 -7.21 -8.15
CA ASP A 74 -14.62 -8.38 -9.01
C ASP A 74 -14.61 -9.71 -8.24
N ALA A 75 -14.48 -9.67 -6.91
CA ALA A 75 -14.43 -10.86 -6.06
C ALA A 75 -15.82 -11.27 -5.51
N GLU A 76 -16.88 -10.51 -5.81
CA GLU A 76 -18.29 -10.80 -5.49
C GLU A 76 -19.01 -11.47 -6.68
#